data_AF-A0A8H2M4H1-F1
#
_entry.id   AF-A0A8H2M4H1-F1
#
_cell.length_a   1.000
_cell.length_b   1.000
_cell.length_c   1.000
_cell.angle_alpha   90.00
_cell.angle_beta   90.00
_cell.angle_gamma   90.00
#
_symmetry.space_group_name_H-M   'P 1'
#
loop_
_entity.id
_entity.type
_entity.pdbx_description
1 polymer ?
#
loop_
_entity_poly.entity_id
_entity_poly.type
_entity_poly.pdbx_seq_one_letter_code
_entity_poly.pdbx_strand_id
1 'polypeptide(L)'
;MFSVQKKEQVNLHTVQKNKDIKATLLNKFLFEDDSTCLQILLNLYNIEDSIENVLPSYISMKNLKSDIIRYLNPNQGRELVAQNVTNLIHGDITRLELCVYLEGYRMGYKSKKWPNQLEILTFNHVSVEDIYKSAFGPKYLDQCKEIYLFRKKLDDIVENDEKVQKFLFDLVHVYSKKVLRSKIFHINKYLDRQLMIDYDSDEISFIEAHLPLRFRDISCMYKRLLKFLARDCMRVYQKAYWDGMNNQVMKRYH
;
A
#
# COMPACT_ATOMS: atom_id res chain seq x y z
N MET A 1 25.43 -42.35 -40.14
CA MET A 1 24.93 -42.74 -38.80
C MET A 1 25.17 -41.56 -37.86
N PHE A 2 24.15 -40.72 -37.63
CA PHE A 2 23.32 -40.71 -36.40
C PHE A 2 24.21 -40.54 -35.15
N SER A 3 24.42 -39.33 -34.60
CA SER A 3 23.51 -38.41 -33.87
C SER A 3 23.74 -38.48 -32.35
N VAL A 4 23.61 -37.31 -31.70
CA VAL A 4 23.41 -37.05 -30.24
C VAL A 4 24.71 -37.18 -29.41
N GLN A 5 25.22 -36.19 -28.68
CA GLN A 5 24.55 -35.37 -27.67
C GLN A 5 25.06 -33.92 -27.59
N LYS A 6 24.06 -33.03 -27.60
CA LYS A 6 24.04 -31.62 -27.24
C LYS A 6 23.51 -31.55 -25.79
N LYS A 7 24.06 -30.67 -24.93
CA LYS A 7 23.63 -30.22 -23.57
C LYS A 7 24.87 -30.22 -22.67
N GLU A 8 25.28 -29.16 -21.98
CA GLU A 8 24.56 -28.13 -21.23
C GLU A 8 25.33 -26.80 -21.25
N GLN A 9 24.74 -25.74 -21.82
CA GLN A 9 24.99 -24.37 -21.37
C GLN A 9 23.73 -23.96 -20.58
N VAL A 10 23.79 -24.08 -19.26
CA VAL A 10 22.70 -23.65 -18.39
C VAL A 10 22.79 -22.14 -18.19
N ASN A 11 21.72 -21.48 -18.63
CA ASN A 11 21.44 -20.05 -18.56
C ASN A 11 21.76 -19.39 -17.21
N LEU A 12 22.70 -18.45 -17.21
CA LEU A 12 22.90 -17.45 -16.14
C LEU A 12 22.30 -16.07 -16.50
N HIS A 13 21.69 -15.89 -17.68
CA HIS A 13 21.26 -14.58 -18.20
C HIS A 13 19.80 -14.20 -17.94
N THR A 14 18.96 -15.09 -17.41
CA THR A 14 17.52 -14.83 -17.23
C THR A 14 17.18 -14.08 -15.94
N VAL A 15 17.97 -14.25 -14.87
CA VAL A 15 17.65 -13.72 -13.53
C VAL A 15 17.81 -12.20 -13.44
N GLN A 16 18.77 -11.62 -14.17
CA GLN A 16 18.99 -10.16 -14.19
C GLN A 16 17.87 -9.44 -14.96
N LYS A 17 17.46 -9.99 -16.11
CA LYS A 17 16.50 -9.40 -17.04
C LYS A 17 15.09 -9.29 -16.45
N ASN A 18 14.68 -10.27 -15.65
CA ASN A 18 13.34 -10.29 -15.03
C ASN A 18 13.20 -9.29 -13.87
N LYS A 19 14.29 -8.96 -13.15
CA LYS A 19 14.28 -7.86 -12.15
C LYS A 19 13.98 -6.51 -12.80
N ASP A 20 14.59 -6.26 -13.96
CA ASP A 20 14.35 -5.02 -14.71
C ASP A 20 12.93 -4.95 -15.28
N ILE A 21 12.36 -6.08 -15.72
CA ILE A 21 10.97 -6.15 -16.20
C ILE A 21 9.97 -5.87 -15.07
N LYS A 22 10.10 -6.53 -13.91
CA LYS A 22 9.20 -6.29 -12.76
C LYS A 22 9.26 -4.84 -12.29
N ALA A 23 10.46 -4.26 -12.22
CA ALA A 23 10.64 -2.84 -11.85
C ALA A 23 10.02 -1.90 -12.89
N THR A 24 10.14 -2.21 -14.18
CA THR A 24 9.54 -1.42 -15.26
C THR A 24 8.01 -1.46 -15.21
N LEU A 25 7.42 -2.65 -15.06
CA LEU A 25 5.97 -2.82 -14.93
C LEU A 25 5.43 -2.10 -13.70
N LEU A 26 6.12 -2.21 -12.56
CA LEU A 26 5.73 -1.52 -11.33
C LEU A 26 5.80 0.00 -11.47
N ASN A 27 6.84 0.53 -12.13
CA ASN A 27 6.96 1.96 -12.39
C ASN A 27 5.85 2.48 -13.30
N LYS A 28 5.51 1.76 -14.38
CA LYS A 28 4.41 2.14 -15.27
C LYS A 28 3.07 2.10 -14.55
N PHE A 29 2.81 1.04 -13.79
CA PHE A 29 1.61 0.97 -12.96
C PHE A 29 1.52 2.14 -11.97
N LEU A 30 2.60 2.41 -11.24
CA LEU A 30 2.62 3.43 -10.20
C LEU A 30 2.49 4.84 -10.78
N PHE A 31 3.29 5.20 -11.79
CA PHE A 31 3.39 6.58 -12.26
C PHE A 31 2.55 6.90 -13.50
N GLU A 32 2.18 5.91 -14.31
CA GLU A 32 1.44 6.10 -15.58
C GLU A 32 0.00 5.55 -15.51
N ASP A 33 -0.42 4.99 -14.38
CA ASP A 33 -1.75 4.39 -14.19
C ASP A 33 -2.06 3.25 -15.18
N ASP A 34 -1.03 2.50 -15.60
CA ASP A 34 -1.20 1.36 -16.48
C ASP A 34 -1.61 0.11 -15.68
N SER A 35 -2.93 -0.13 -15.59
CA SER A 35 -3.50 -1.29 -14.92
C SER A 35 -3.16 -2.63 -15.58
N THR A 36 -2.81 -2.62 -16.87
CA THR A 36 -2.36 -3.82 -17.59
C THR A 36 -1.00 -4.27 -17.06
N CYS A 37 -0.11 -3.31 -16.77
CA CYS A 37 1.18 -3.60 -16.16
C CYS A 37 1.04 -4.28 -14.80
N LEU A 38 0.02 -3.93 -14.01
CA LEU A 38 -0.26 -4.61 -12.74
C LEU A 38 -0.68 -6.07 -12.95
N GLN A 39 -1.59 -6.34 -13.89
CA GLN A 39 -2.04 -7.71 -14.16
C GLN A 39 -0.88 -8.59 -14.61
N ILE A 40 -0.02 -8.07 -15.49
CA ILE A 40 1.20 -8.77 -15.92
C ILE A 40 2.13 -8.98 -14.73
N LEU A 41 2.32 -7.96 -13.89
CA LEU A 41 3.18 -8.04 -12.71
C LEU A 41 2.69 -9.09 -11.70
N LEU A 42 1.39 -9.15 -11.41
CA LEU A 42 0.79 -10.14 -10.52
C LEU A 42 0.93 -11.55 -11.09
N ASN A 43 0.71 -11.72 -12.39
CA ASN A 43 0.93 -13.01 -13.06
C ASN A 43 2.40 -13.45 -12.97
N LEU A 44 3.35 -12.53 -13.16
CA LEU A 44 4.78 -12.82 -12.98
C LEU A 44 5.11 -13.20 -11.53
N TYR A 45 4.52 -12.53 -10.55
CA TYR A 45 4.70 -12.87 -9.13
C TYR A 45 4.09 -14.23 -8.77
N ASN A 46 2.95 -14.57 -9.35
CA ASN A 46 2.33 -15.88 -9.18
C ASN A 46 3.23 -16.99 -9.76
N ILE A 47 3.68 -16.83 -11.01
CA ILE A 47 4.51 -17.82 -11.70
C ILE A 47 5.89 -17.99 -11.03
N GLU A 48 6.57 -16.88 -10.69
CA GLU A 48 7.98 -16.95 -10.26
C GLU A 48 8.17 -17.05 -8.75
N ASP A 49 7.31 -16.39 -7.97
CA ASP A 49 7.48 -16.26 -6.51
C ASP A 49 6.34 -17.00 -5.75
N SER A 50 5.43 -17.68 -6.45
CA SER A 50 4.22 -18.33 -5.88
C SER A 50 3.45 -17.43 -4.92
N ILE A 51 3.37 -16.15 -5.26
CA ILE A 51 2.58 -15.17 -4.52
C ILE A 51 1.12 -15.33 -4.97
N GLU A 52 0.36 -16.10 -4.21
CA GLU A 52 -1.08 -16.27 -4.40
C GLU A 52 -1.86 -15.33 -3.47
N ASN A 53 -3.00 -14.82 -3.93
CA ASN A 53 -3.95 -14.03 -3.13
C ASN A 53 -3.39 -12.73 -2.52
N VAL A 54 -2.85 -11.83 -3.35
CA VAL A 54 -2.48 -10.47 -2.95
C VAL A 54 -3.75 -9.69 -2.54
N LEU A 55 -3.92 -9.46 -1.24
CA LEU A 55 -5.10 -8.79 -0.65
C LEU A 55 -4.68 -7.51 0.09
N PRO A 56 -4.36 -6.42 -0.63
CA PRO A 56 -4.19 -5.12 0.00
C PRO A 56 -5.49 -4.76 0.73
N SER A 57 -5.35 -4.15 1.90
CA SER A 57 -6.51 -3.93 2.76
C SER A 57 -7.31 -2.67 2.44
N TYR A 58 -6.76 -1.76 1.64
CA TYR A 58 -7.39 -0.51 1.21
C TYR A 58 -7.91 0.35 2.38
N ILE A 59 -7.31 0.18 3.57
CA ILE A 59 -7.76 0.83 4.83
C ILE A 59 -7.31 2.30 4.86
N SER A 60 -6.29 2.65 4.08
CA SER A 60 -5.61 3.95 4.05
C SER A 60 -6.58 5.10 3.81
N MET A 61 -7.58 4.92 2.94
CA MET A 61 -8.51 5.99 2.57
C MET A 61 -9.48 6.39 3.69
N LYS A 62 -9.95 5.44 4.49
CA LYS A 62 -10.85 5.71 5.62
C LYS A 62 -10.16 6.57 6.67
N ASN A 63 -8.92 6.18 7.02
CA ASN A 63 -8.10 6.92 7.98
C ASN A 63 -7.71 8.30 7.46
N LEU A 64 -7.39 8.40 6.16
CA LEU A 64 -7.04 9.66 5.53
C LEU A 64 -8.18 10.68 5.56
N LYS A 65 -9.41 10.26 5.21
CA LYS A 65 -10.58 11.15 5.25
C LYS A 65 -10.80 11.70 6.66
N SER A 66 -10.74 10.83 7.68
CA SER A 66 -10.86 11.25 9.09
C SER A 66 -9.77 12.22 9.51
N ASP A 67 -8.53 12.00 9.09
CA ASP A 67 -7.43 12.92 9.37
C ASP A 67 -7.62 14.27 8.67
N ILE A 68 -8.04 14.31 7.40
CA ILE A 68 -8.29 15.56 6.68
C ILE A 68 -9.40 16.38 7.36
N ILE A 69 -10.52 15.75 7.73
CA ILE A 69 -11.65 16.42 8.40
C ILE A 69 -11.22 17.07 9.71
N ARG A 70 -10.34 16.42 10.50
CA ARG A 70 -9.85 16.95 11.78
C ARG A 70 -9.06 18.25 11.65
N TYR A 71 -8.52 18.56 10.46
CA TYR A 71 -7.62 19.70 10.27
C TYR A 71 -8.19 20.86 9.48
N LEU A 72 -9.25 20.63 8.71
CA LEU A 72 -9.91 21.70 7.98
C LEU A 72 -10.80 22.52 8.92
N ASN A 73 -10.86 23.83 8.67
CA ASN A 73 -11.69 24.73 9.47
C ASN A 73 -13.17 24.29 9.37
N PRO A 74 -13.88 24.17 10.50
CA PRO A 74 -15.30 23.78 10.52
C PRO A 74 -16.17 24.66 9.61
N ASN A 75 -15.84 25.95 9.55
CA ASN A 75 -16.60 26.96 8.80
C ASN A 75 -16.33 26.96 7.28
N GLN A 76 -15.46 26.08 6.77
CA GLN A 76 -15.07 26.02 5.35
C GLN A 76 -15.58 24.75 4.65
N GLY A 77 -16.71 24.20 5.07
CA GLY A 77 -17.27 23.01 4.44
C GLY A 77 -16.31 21.80 4.46
N ARG A 78 -15.62 21.60 5.60
CA ARG A 78 -14.52 20.64 5.75
C ARG A 78 -14.81 19.22 5.28
N GLU A 79 -16.06 18.78 5.39
CA GLU A 79 -16.47 17.44 5.00
C GLU A 79 -16.51 17.29 3.47
N LEU A 80 -17.04 18.29 2.78
CA LEU A 80 -17.09 18.35 1.32
C LEU A 80 -15.68 18.47 0.75
N VAL A 81 -14.85 19.33 1.35
CA VAL A 81 -13.43 19.43 0.98
C VAL A 81 -12.72 18.09 1.21
N ALA A 82 -12.86 17.47 2.38
CA ALA A 82 -12.23 16.19 2.68
C ALA A 82 -12.70 15.09 1.72
N GLN A 83 -13.98 15.04 1.37
CA GLN A 83 -14.53 14.09 0.42
C GLN A 83 -13.91 14.30 -0.98
N ASN A 84 -13.84 15.54 -1.45
CA ASN A 84 -13.27 15.88 -2.75
C ASN A 84 -11.77 15.58 -2.81
N VAL A 85 -11.00 15.91 -1.76
CA VAL A 85 -9.58 15.52 -1.65
C VAL A 85 -9.44 14.01 -1.76
N THR A 86 -10.21 13.27 -0.94
CA THR A 86 -10.14 11.81 -0.82
C THR A 86 -10.46 11.16 -2.16
N ASN A 87 -11.52 11.62 -2.84
CA ASN A 87 -11.91 11.12 -4.16
C ASN A 87 -10.84 11.43 -5.23
N LEU A 88 -10.31 12.64 -5.25
CA LEU A 88 -9.33 13.10 -6.24
C LEU A 88 -8.05 12.25 -6.23
N ILE A 89 -7.62 11.77 -5.05
CA ILE A 89 -6.38 11.01 -4.88
C ILE A 89 -6.61 9.53 -4.56
N HIS A 90 -7.85 9.06 -4.57
CA HIS A 90 -8.20 7.69 -4.17
C HIS A 90 -7.39 6.65 -4.96
N GLY A 91 -7.50 6.67 -6.29
CA GLY A 91 -6.77 5.75 -7.16
C GLY A 91 -5.26 5.84 -6.98
N ASP A 92 -4.72 7.05 -6.80
CA ASP A 92 -3.28 7.24 -6.60
C ASP A 92 -2.77 6.60 -5.30
N ILE A 93 -3.53 6.74 -4.20
CA ILE A 93 -3.15 6.16 -2.92
C ILE A 93 -3.32 4.65 -2.95
N THR A 94 -4.40 4.15 -3.56
CA THR A 94 -4.61 2.72 -3.77
C THR A 94 -3.44 2.07 -4.52
N ARG A 95 -2.94 2.72 -5.59
CA ARG A 95 -1.76 2.25 -6.33
C ARG A 95 -0.49 2.24 -5.49
N LEU A 96 -0.27 3.29 -4.71
CA LEU A 96 0.87 3.38 -3.81
C LEU A 96 0.82 2.29 -2.73
N GLU A 97 -0.35 2.08 -2.11
CA GLU A 97 -0.58 1.03 -1.11
C GLU A 97 -0.25 -0.35 -1.69
N LEU A 98 -0.75 -0.65 -2.88
CA LEU A 98 -0.49 -1.93 -3.53
C LEU A 98 1.00 -2.13 -3.85
N CYS A 99 1.68 -1.09 -4.33
CA CYS A 99 3.13 -1.13 -4.57
C CYS A 99 3.91 -1.47 -3.29
N VAL A 100 3.57 -0.81 -2.19
CA VAL A 100 4.20 -1.05 -0.89
C VAL A 100 3.87 -2.44 -0.36
N TYR A 101 2.63 -2.88 -0.53
CA TYR A 101 2.18 -4.21 -0.13
C TYR A 101 2.97 -5.30 -0.85
N LEU A 102 3.11 -5.21 -2.18
CA LEU A 102 3.86 -6.19 -2.97
C LEU A 102 5.32 -6.30 -2.51
N GLU A 103 5.95 -5.17 -2.20
CA GLU A 103 7.34 -5.18 -1.70
C GLU A 103 7.45 -5.76 -0.29
N GLY A 104 6.58 -5.35 0.63
CA GLY A 104 6.55 -5.91 1.98
C GLY A 104 6.32 -7.42 1.97
N TYR A 105 5.34 -7.88 1.19
CA TYR A 105 5.05 -9.31 1.00
C TYR A 105 6.27 -10.07 0.48
N ARG A 106 6.91 -9.55 -0.58
CA ARG A 106 8.09 -10.18 -1.19
C ARG A 106 9.24 -10.31 -0.20
N MET A 107 9.46 -9.30 0.64
CA MET A 107 10.50 -9.33 1.66
C MET A 107 10.17 -10.31 2.80
N GLY A 108 8.91 -10.37 3.23
CA GLY A 108 8.44 -11.34 4.22
C GLY A 108 8.61 -12.78 3.74
N TYR A 109 8.14 -13.07 2.53
CA TYR A 109 8.19 -14.40 1.91
C TYR A 109 9.63 -14.89 1.62
N LYS A 110 10.58 -13.97 1.38
CA LYS A 110 12.00 -14.33 1.16
C LYS A 110 12.79 -14.47 2.45
N SER A 111 12.23 -14.05 3.58
CA SER A 111 12.89 -14.20 4.87
C SER A 111 12.98 -15.68 5.24
N LYS A 112 14.11 -16.12 5.81
CA LYS A 112 14.30 -17.53 6.22
C LYS A 112 14.18 -17.71 7.73
N LYS A 113 14.64 -16.73 8.49
CA LYS A 113 14.74 -16.78 9.95
C LYS A 113 13.37 -16.75 10.62
N TRP A 114 12.53 -15.79 10.22
CA TRP A 114 11.26 -15.51 10.88
C TRP A 114 10.16 -16.55 10.63
N PRO A 115 10.00 -17.10 9.42
CA PRO A 115 9.01 -18.16 9.18
C PRO A 115 9.29 -19.41 10.02
N ASN A 116 10.55 -19.80 10.19
CA ASN A 116 10.90 -20.95 11.05
C ASN A 116 10.53 -20.69 12.52
N GLN A 117 10.73 -19.46 13.00
CA GLN A 117 10.34 -19.10 14.36
C GLN A 117 8.81 -19.08 14.52
N LEU A 118 8.11 -18.55 13.52
CA LEU A 118 6.65 -18.57 13.49
C LEU A 118 6.12 -20.01 13.48
N GLU A 119 6.70 -20.89 12.68
CA GLU A 119 6.33 -22.30 12.59
C GLU A 119 6.48 -23.02 13.93
N ILE A 120 7.63 -22.85 14.61
CA ILE A 120 7.86 -23.40 15.95
C ILE A 120 6.80 -22.89 16.94
N LEU A 121 6.54 -21.57 16.94
CA LEU A 121 5.53 -20.97 17.81
C LEU A 121 4.14 -21.51 17.49
N THR A 122 3.83 -21.70 16.21
CA THR A 122 2.55 -22.22 15.76
C THR A 122 2.30 -23.63 16.27
N PHE A 123 3.31 -24.52 16.18
CA PHE A 123 3.18 -25.90 16.63
C PHE A 123 3.00 -26.07 18.14
N ASN A 124 3.34 -25.06 18.94
CA ASN A 124 3.02 -25.06 20.37
C ASN A 124 1.51 -24.93 20.63
N HIS A 125 0.75 -24.39 19.67
CA HIS A 125 -0.67 -24.06 19.85
C HIS A 125 -1.60 -24.85 18.92
N VAL A 126 -1.09 -25.35 17.78
CA VAL A 126 -1.89 -26.03 16.77
C VAL A 126 -1.21 -27.32 16.33
N SER A 127 -1.98 -28.42 16.24
CA SER A 127 -1.49 -29.69 15.72
C SER A 127 -1.27 -29.63 14.20
N VAL A 128 -0.35 -30.45 13.69
CA VAL A 128 -0.08 -30.53 12.25
C VAL A 128 -1.35 -30.90 11.47
N GLU A 129 -2.18 -31.79 12.03
CA GLU A 129 -3.44 -32.26 11.42
C GLU A 129 -4.46 -31.13 11.26
N ASP A 130 -4.52 -30.19 12.20
CA ASP A 130 -5.42 -29.02 12.15
C ASP A 130 -4.98 -28.00 11.09
N ILE A 131 -3.67 -27.89 10.85
CA ILE A 131 -3.10 -27.08 9.77
C ILE A 131 -3.52 -27.64 8.41
N TYR A 132 -3.39 -28.96 8.21
CA TYR A 132 -3.79 -29.63 6.97
C TYR A 132 -5.31 -29.57 6.70
N LYS A 133 -6.14 -29.62 7.74
CA LYS A 133 -7.61 -29.58 7.61
C LYS A 133 -8.17 -28.19 7.29
N SER A 134 -7.34 -27.17 7.08
CA SER A 134 -7.73 -25.78 6.78
C SER A 134 -8.52 -25.06 7.89
N ALA A 135 -8.55 -25.62 9.11
CA ALA A 135 -9.02 -24.91 10.31
C ALA A 135 -8.06 -23.78 10.75
N PHE A 136 -6.88 -23.74 10.13
CA PHE A 136 -5.83 -22.76 10.38
C PHE A 136 -6.08 -21.45 9.60
N GLY A 137 -6.88 -20.57 10.19
CA GLY A 137 -7.04 -19.20 9.71
C GLY A 137 -6.06 -18.23 10.38
N PRO A 138 -5.60 -17.17 9.70
CA PRO A 138 -4.82 -16.08 10.32
C PRO A 138 -5.49 -15.50 11.58
N LYS A 139 -6.83 -15.54 11.63
CA LYS A 139 -7.65 -15.10 12.77
C LYS A 139 -7.46 -15.93 14.04
N TYR A 140 -7.04 -17.20 13.94
CA TYR A 140 -6.80 -18.05 15.11
C TYR A 140 -5.47 -17.65 15.77
N LEU A 141 -4.44 -17.39 14.97
CA LEU A 141 -3.11 -17.00 15.46
C LEU A 141 -3.09 -15.61 16.10
N ASP A 142 -3.91 -14.68 15.60
CA ASP A 142 -4.02 -13.33 16.17
C ASP A 142 -4.60 -13.34 17.61
N GLN A 143 -5.22 -14.44 18.05
CA GLN A 143 -5.72 -14.61 19.43
C GLN A 143 -4.64 -15.14 20.38
N CYS A 144 -3.57 -15.75 19.85
CA CYS A 144 -2.47 -16.29 20.65
C CYS A 144 -1.53 -15.16 21.09
N LYS A 145 -1.46 -14.93 22.40
CA LYS A 145 -0.61 -13.86 22.99
C LYS A 145 0.86 -13.95 22.58
N GLU A 146 1.42 -15.16 22.49
CA GLU A 146 2.81 -15.38 22.08
C GLU A 146 3.07 -14.94 20.63
N ILE A 147 2.15 -15.30 19.73
CA ILE A 147 2.24 -14.94 18.31
C ILE A 147 2.04 -13.44 18.14
N TYR A 148 1.10 -12.85 18.89
CA TYR A 148 0.92 -11.40 18.93
C TYR A 148 2.19 -10.66 19.39
N LEU A 149 2.84 -11.14 20.46
CA LEU A 149 4.09 -10.55 20.95
C LEU A 149 5.24 -10.73 19.95
N PHE A 150 5.31 -11.89 19.28
CA PHE A 150 6.27 -12.15 18.21
C PHE A 150 6.05 -11.20 17.03
N ARG A 151 4.81 -11.02 16.59
CA ARG A 151 4.42 -10.06 15.55
C ARG A 151 4.82 -8.64 15.92
N LYS A 152 4.51 -8.19 17.14
CA LYS A 152 4.90 -6.85 17.60
C LYS A 152 6.42 -6.65 17.57
N LYS A 153 7.18 -7.64 18.02
CA LYS A 153 8.65 -7.61 17.96
C LYS A 153 9.16 -7.53 16.51
N LEU A 154 8.53 -8.26 15.60
CA LEU A 154 8.84 -8.18 14.17
C LEU A 154 8.53 -6.80 13.59
N ASP A 155 7.37 -6.24 13.92
CA ASP A 155 6.96 -4.91 13.49
C ASP A 155 7.98 -3.86 13.95
N ASP A 156 8.43 -3.93 15.21
CA ASP A 156 9.48 -3.04 15.75
C ASP A 156 10.81 -3.20 15.01
N ILE A 157 11.21 -4.44 14.65
CA ILE A 157 12.44 -4.68 13.89
C ILE A 157 12.34 -4.10 12.49
N VAL A 158 11.21 -4.32 11.81
CA VAL A 158 10.96 -3.80 10.46
C VAL A 158 10.88 -2.28 10.47
N GLU A 159 10.24 -1.69 11.47
CA GLU A 159 10.12 -0.24 11.62
C GLU A 159 11.48 0.43 11.81
N ASN A 160 12.41 -0.21 12.51
CA ASN A 160 13.75 0.30 12.78
C ASN A 160 14.79 -0.07 11.70
N ASP A 161 14.41 -0.77 10.64
CA ASP A 161 15.31 -1.08 9.53
C ASP A 161 15.54 0.17 8.66
N GLU A 162 16.76 0.71 8.68
CA GLU A 162 17.14 1.91 7.92
C GLU A 162 16.87 1.79 6.41
N LYS A 163 17.01 0.59 5.84
CA LYS A 163 16.76 0.38 4.40
C LYS A 163 15.28 0.46 4.10
N VAL A 164 14.43 -0.10 4.96
CA VAL A 164 12.97 -0.02 4.83
C VAL A 164 12.51 1.42 5.00
N GLN A 165 12.98 2.10 6.04
CA GLN A 165 12.65 3.51 6.29
C GLN A 165 13.03 4.39 5.09
N LYS A 166 14.26 4.25 4.58
CA LYS A 166 14.75 5.00 3.42
C LYS A 166 13.94 4.70 2.17
N PHE A 167 13.69 3.42 1.88
CA PHE A 167 12.88 3.00 0.74
C PHE A 167 11.48 3.63 0.78
N LEU A 168 10.77 3.51 1.90
CA LEU A 168 9.42 4.06 2.03
C LEU A 168 9.40 5.59 1.97
N PHE A 169 10.38 6.25 2.61
CA PHE A 169 10.51 7.70 2.56
C PHE A 169 10.75 8.20 1.13
N ASP A 170 11.70 7.61 0.42
CA ASP A 170 12.04 7.98 -0.96
C ASP A 170 10.85 7.72 -1.90
N LEU A 171 10.18 6.58 -1.75
CA LEU A 171 8.99 6.23 -2.52
C LEU A 171 7.87 7.25 -2.32
N VAL A 172 7.51 7.55 -1.06
CA VAL A 172 6.46 8.53 -0.73
C VAL A 172 6.82 9.92 -1.24
N HIS A 173 8.09 10.34 -1.08
CA HIS A 173 8.54 11.65 -1.51
C HIS A 173 8.48 11.81 -3.04
N VAL A 174 9.04 10.85 -3.78
CA VAL A 174 9.05 10.87 -5.24
C VAL A 174 7.63 10.79 -5.80
N TYR A 175 6.82 9.87 -5.27
CA TYR A 175 5.45 9.68 -5.72
C TYR A 175 4.58 10.90 -5.46
N SER A 176 4.66 11.46 -4.26
CA SER A 176 3.89 12.64 -3.89
C SER A 176 4.30 13.88 -4.68
N LYS A 177 5.56 13.99 -5.08
CA LYS A 177 6.04 15.09 -5.93
C LYS A 177 5.54 14.96 -7.37
N LYS A 178 5.59 13.76 -7.94
CA LYS A 178 5.23 13.50 -9.34
C LYS A 178 3.71 13.42 -9.58
N VAL A 179 2.97 12.80 -8.66
CA VAL A 179 1.56 12.45 -8.87
C VAL A 179 0.62 13.30 -8.02
N LEU A 180 0.88 13.41 -6.72
CA LEU A 180 -0.10 14.01 -5.79
C LEU A 180 -0.03 15.54 -5.74
N ARG A 181 1.16 16.11 -5.89
CA ARG A 181 1.40 17.56 -5.70
C ARG A 181 0.51 18.40 -6.61
N SER A 182 0.50 18.12 -7.91
CA SER A 182 -0.29 18.90 -8.87
C SER A 182 -1.79 18.80 -8.54
N LYS A 183 -2.30 17.60 -8.25
CA LYS A 183 -3.71 17.36 -7.90
C LYS A 183 -4.12 18.17 -6.66
N ILE A 184 -3.31 18.14 -5.61
CA ILE A 184 -3.59 18.81 -4.34
C ILE A 184 -3.49 20.33 -4.46
N PHE A 185 -2.46 20.85 -5.13
CA PHE A 185 -2.30 22.30 -5.29
C PHE A 185 -3.36 22.92 -6.20
N HIS A 186 -3.98 22.12 -7.07
CA HIS A 186 -5.11 22.53 -7.90
C HIS A 186 -6.46 22.13 -7.31
N ILE A 187 -6.55 21.81 -6.02
CA ILE A 187 -7.78 21.29 -5.43
C ILE A 187 -8.99 22.22 -5.58
N ASN A 188 -8.76 23.55 -5.58
CA ASN A 188 -9.81 24.54 -5.80
C ASN A 188 -10.48 24.45 -7.18
N LYS A 189 -9.90 23.70 -8.14
CA LYS A 189 -10.53 23.37 -9.43
C LYS A 189 -11.52 22.20 -9.33
N TYR A 190 -11.38 21.38 -8.30
CA TYR A 190 -12.16 20.16 -8.06
C TYR A 190 -13.12 20.32 -6.87
N LEU A 191 -13.19 21.50 -6.27
CA LEU A 191 -14.23 21.82 -5.29
C LEU A 191 -15.47 22.25 -6.06
N ASP A 192 -16.52 21.43 -6.01
CA ASP A 192 -17.84 21.80 -6.49
C ASP A 192 -18.31 23.05 -5.74
N ARG A 193 -18.38 24.18 -6.44
CA ARG A 193 -18.86 25.44 -5.88
C ARG A 193 -20.35 25.54 -6.18
N GLN A 194 -21.16 25.36 -5.16
CA GLN A 194 -22.60 25.60 -5.28
C GLN A 194 -22.84 27.11 -5.31
N LEU A 195 -23.66 27.56 -6.27
CA LEU A 195 -24.19 28.93 -6.29
C LEU A 195 -25.32 29.01 -5.26
N MET A 196 -25.26 30.00 -4.39
CA MET A 196 -26.30 30.36 -3.45
C MET A 196 -26.89 31.70 -3.85
N ILE A 197 -28.18 31.89 -3.61
CA ILE A 197 -28.83 33.18 -3.74
C ILE A 197 -28.41 34.01 -2.52
N ASP A 198 -27.92 35.22 -2.77
CA ASP A 198 -27.70 36.23 -1.75
C ASP A 198 -29.07 36.72 -1.25
N TYR A 199 -29.39 36.39 0.00
CA TYR A 199 -30.62 36.87 0.63
C TYR A 199 -30.41 38.22 1.33
N ASP A 200 -29.16 38.70 1.44
CA ASP A 200 -28.81 39.95 2.10
C ASP A 200 -28.70 41.13 1.12
N SER A 201 -28.72 40.88 -0.20
CA SER A 201 -28.77 41.93 -1.23
C SER A 201 -30.19 42.25 -1.68
N ASP A 202 -30.51 43.54 -1.85
CA ASP A 202 -31.80 44.03 -2.37
C ASP A 202 -32.08 43.57 -3.83
N GLU A 203 -31.05 43.11 -4.54
CA GLU A 203 -31.14 42.50 -5.87
C GLU A 203 -30.85 41.00 -5.78
N ILE A 204 -31.45 40.17 -6.66
CA ILE A 204 -31.12 38.75 -6.73
C ILE A 204 -29.68 38.62 -7.25
N SER A 205 -28.73 38.42 -6.34
CA SER A 205 -27.34 38.16 -6.65
C SER A 205 -26.95 36.73 -6.26
N PHE A 206 -25.96 36.16 -6.94
CA PHE A 206 -25.49 34.80 -6.66
C PHE A 206 -24.11 34.88 -5.98
N ILE A 207 -23.96 34.20 -4.83
CA ILE A 207 -22.70 34.05 -4.10
C ILE A 207 -22.24 32.59 -4.17
N GLU A 208 -20.93 32.35 -4.26
CA GLU A 208 -20.39 31.00 -4.08
C GLU A 208 -20.49 30.58 -2.59
N ALA A 209 -21.17 29.46 -2.31
CA ALA A 209 -21.42 28.95 -0.95
C ALA A 209 -20.14 28.77 -0.09
N HIS A 210 -18.99 28.57 -0.74
CA HIS A 210 -17.73 28.27 -0.09
C HIS A 210 -16.59 29.07 -0.70
N LEU A 211 -15.88 29.82 0.16
CA LEU A 211 -14.64 30.48 -0.23
C LEU A 211 -13.58 29.44 -0.64
N PRO A 212 -12.78 29.71 -1.68
CA PRO A 212 -11.70 28.83 -2.08
C PRO A 212 -10.68 28.65 -0.93
N LEU A 213 -10.09 27.47 -0.84
CA LEU A 213 -9.05 27.21 0.14
C LEU A 213 -7.86 28.13 -0.11
N ARG A 214 -7.32 28.73 0.96
CA ARG A 214 -6.13 29.57 0.84
C ARG A 214 -4.92 28.70 0.55
N PHE A 215 -3.92 29.26 -0.13
CA PHE A 215 -2.67 28.56 -0.43
C PHE A 215 -1.98 27.99 0.82
N ARG A 216 -2.07 28.69 1.95
CA ARG A 216 -1.54 28.24 3.25
C ARG A 216 -2.22 26.94 3.72
N ASP A 217 -3.54 26.85 3.55
CA ASP A 217 -4.33 25.70 3.99
C ASP A 217 -4.02 24.48 3.11
N ILE A 218 -3.93 24.69 1.78
CA ILE A 218 -3.53 23.67 0.81
C ILE A 218 -2.11 23.16 1.09
N SER A 219 -1.17 24.06 1.36
CA SER A 219 0.22 23.71 1.68
C SER A 219 0.33 22.92 3.00
N CYS A 220 -0.47 23.29 4.00
CA CYS A 220 -0.54 22.58 5.28
C CYS A 220 -1.11 21.17 5.08
N MET A 221 -2.20 21.05 4.31
CA MET A 221 -2.83 19.78 3.95
C MET A 221 -1.85 18.87 3.21
N TYR A 222 -1.11 19.39 2.22
CA TYR A 222 -0.10 18.62 1.50
C TYR A 222 0.99 18.06 2.43
N LYS A 223 1.56 18.89 3.32
CA LYS A 223 2.57 18.43 4.29
C LYS A 223 2.04 17.36 5.23
N ARG A 224 0.77 17.45 5.64
CA ARG A 224 0.12 16.46 6.51
C ARG A 224 -0.14 15.16 5.77
N LEU A 225 -0.60 15.23 4.52
CA LEU A 225 -0.75 14.06 3.67
C LEU A 225 0.57 13.29 3.55
N LEU A 226 1.69 13.97 3.32
CA LEU A 226 3.01 13.31 3.28
C LEU A 226 3.32 12.53 4.56
N LYS A 227 3.07 13.14 5.72
CA LYS A 227 3.29 12.48 7.03
C LYS A 227 2.36 11.31 7.24
N PHE A 228 1.11 11.43 6.81
CA PHE A 228 0.14 10.35 6.85
C PHE A 228 0.61 9.19 5.97
N LEU A 229 0.94 9.46 4.70
CA LEU A 229 1.37 8.44 3.73
C LEU A 229 2.62 7.71 4.21
N ALA A 230 3.61 8.40 4.79
CA ALA A 230 4.80 7.74 5.32
C ALA A 230 4.47 6.71 6.41
N ARG A 231 3.61 7.07 7.38
CA ARG A 231 3.18 6.15 8.45
C ARG A 231 2.29 5.04 7.94
N ASP A 232 1.43 5.37 6.98
CA ASP A 232 0.50 4.42 6.41
C ASP A 232 1.22 3.38 5.55
N CYS A 233 2.17 3.80 4.71
CA CYS A 233 3.03 2.89 3.96
C CYS A 233 3.83 1.97 4.88
N MET A 234 4.34 2.44 6.03
CA MET A 234 5.01 1.56 6.99
C MET A 234 4.06 0.47 7.53
N ARG A 235 2.84 0.85 7.92
CA ARG A 235 1.83 -0.12 8.40
C ARG A 235 1.44 -1.13 7.32
N VAL A 236 1.28 -0.68 6.08
CA VAL A 236 0.98 -1.55 4.92
C VAL A 236 2.12 -2.51 4.68
N TYR A 237 3.36 -2.02 4.72
CA TYR A 237 4.56 -2.83 4.54
C TYR A 237 4.68 -3.92 5.61
N GLN A 238 4.54 -3.56 6.89
CA GLN A 238 4.57 -4.50 8.03
C GLN A 238 3.51 -5.59 7.90
N LYS A 239 2.27 -5.20 7.59
CA LYS A 239 1.19 -6.15 7.34
C LYS A 239 1.51 -7.10 6.20
N ALA A 240 1.98 -6.57 5.08
CA ALA A 240 2.30 -7.39 3.92
C ALA A 240 3.48 -8.34 4.21
N TYR A 241 4.48 -7.87 4.96
CA TYR A 241 5.60 -8.69 5.43
C TYR A 241 5.13 -9.87 6.26
N TRP A 242 4.21 -9.63 7.22
CA TRP A 242 3.57 -10.67 8.01
C TRP A 242 2.80 -11.67 7.14
N ASP A 243 1.98 -11.17 6.20
CA ASP A 243 1.20 -12.01 5.28
C ASP A 243 2.12 -12.90 4.43
N GLY A 244 3.20 -12.34 3.88
CA GLY A 244 4.19 -13.08 3.08
C GLY A 244 4.91 -14.16 3.89
N MET A 245 5.27 -13.87 5.14
CA MET A 245 5.88 -14.84 6.04
C MET A 245 4.90 -15.98 6.39
N ASN A 246 3.64 -15.67 6.71
CA ASN A 246 2.62 -16.68 6.99
C ASN A 246 2.41 -17.61 5.79
N ASN A 247 2.26 -17.04 4.59
CA ASN A 247 2.05 -17.82 3.38
C ASN A 247 3.23 -18.75 3.09
N GLN A 248 4.46 -18.33 3.40
CA GLN A 248 5.63 -19.19 3.29
C GLN A 248 5.61 -20.37 4.27
N VAL A 249 5.10 -20.18 5.49
CA VAL A 249 4.88 -21.30 6.44
C VAL A 249 3.80 -22.22 5.91
N MET A 250 2.66 -21.69 5.49
CA MET A 250 1.51 -22.47 5.01
C MET A 250 1.86 -23.32 3.79
N LYS A 251 2.65 -22.80 2.85
CA LYS A 251 3.11 -23.53 1.65
C LYS A 251 3.99 -24.75 1.97
N ARG A 252 4.44 -24.94 3.20
CA ARG A 252 5.14 -26.18 3.60
C ARG A 252 4.18 -27.34 3.84
N TYR A 253 2.89 -27.05 3.97
CA TYR A 253 1.83 -28.00 4.34
C TYR A 253 0.74 -28.11 3.25
N HIS A 254 0.87 -27.38 2.15
CA HIS A 254 -0.04 -27.39 0.99
C HIS A 254 0.78 -27.46 -0.30
#